data_AF-A0A350C3L7-F1
#
_entry.id   AF-A0A350C3L7-F1
#
_cell.length_a   1.000
_cell.length_b   1.000
_cell.length_c   1.000
_cell.angle_alpha   90.00
_cell.angle_beta   90.00
_cell.angle_gamma   90.00
#
_symmetry.space_group_name_H-M   'P 1'
#
loop_
_entity.id
_entity.type
_entity.pdbx_description
1 polymer ?
#
loop_
_entity_poly.entity_id
_entity_poly.type
_entity_poly.pdbx_seq_one_letter_code
_entity_poly.pdbx_strand_id
1 'polypeptide(L)' 'MIKDPDIVWNNCLTIIKKDINPQSYKTWFEPVKAVKFKDNILSIQVPNKFF' A
#
# COMPACT_ATOMS: atom_id res chain seq x y z
N MET A 1 15.02 2.37 -14.33
CA MET A 1 13.96 1.34 -14.30
C MET A 1 12.78 1.89 -13.54
N ILE A 2 11.68 2.19 -14.25
CA ILE A 2 10.42 2.60 -13.61
C ILE A 2 9.80 1.31 -13.07
N LYS A 3 9.79 1.12 -11.75
CA LYS A 3 9.04 0.02 -11.15
C LYS A 3 7.60 0.48 -11.02
N ASP A 4 6.68 -0.35 -11.48
CA ASP A 4 5.25 -0.07 -11.37
C ASP A 4 4.89 0.11 -9.88
N PRO A 5 4.33 1.26 -9.48
CA PRO A 5 3.96 1.51 -8.09
C PRO A 5 2.99 0.46 -7.54
N ASP A 6 2.10 -0.09 -8.37
CA ASP A 6 1.14 -1.11 -7.95
C ASP A 6 1.83 -2.44 -7.65
N ILE A 7 2.86 -2.81 -8.42
CA ILE A 7 3.64 -4.02 -8.17
C ILE A 7 4.38 -3.92 -6.83
N VAL A 8 5.00 -2.76 -6.56
CA VAL A 8 5.72 -2.54 -5.30
C VAL A 8 4.73 -2.57 -4.12
N TRP A 9 3.58 -1.91 -4.24
CA TRP A 9 2.58 -1.87 -3.20
C TRP A 9 1.94 -3.24 -2.94
N ASN A 10 1.62 -4.01 -3.98
CA ASN A 10 1.09 -5.37 -3.82
C ASN A 10 2.06 -6.30 -3.09
N ASN A 11 3.37 -6.15 -3.32
CA ASN A 11 4.38 -6.89 -2.56
C ASN A 11 4.37 -6.48 -1.07
N CYS A 12 4.27 -5.18 -0.78
CA CYS A 12 4.12 -4.67 0.60
C CYS A 12 2.84 -5.22 1.26
N LEU A 13 1.70 -5.12 0.57
CA LEU A 13 0.41 -5.63 1.04
C LEU A 13 0.45 -7.12 1.37
N THR A 14 1.17 -7.93 0.57
CA THR A 14 1.33 -9.37 0.81
C THR A 14 2.07 -9.66 2.12
N ILE A 15 3.05 -8.83 2.47
CA ILE A 15 3.80 -8.94 3.74
C ILE A 15 2.89 -8.50 4.89
N ILE A 16 2.30 -7.31 4.80
CA ILE A 16 1.44 -6.73 5.84
C ILE A 16 0.27 -7.67 6.17
N LYS A 17 -0.38 -8.26 5.15
CA LYS A 17 -1.51 -9.19 5.31
C LYS A 17 -1.15 -10.45 6.13
N LYS A 18 0.13 -10.85 6.15
CA LYS A 18 0.60 -11.98 6.96
C LYS A 18 0.82 -11.62 8.42
N ASP A 19 1.15 -10.35 8.68
CA ASP A 19 1.55 -9.89 10.02
C ASP A 19 0.41 -9.25 10.82
N ILE A 20 -0.63 -8.73 10.14
CA ILE A 20 -1.78 -8.10 10.79
C ILE A 20 -3.06 -8.91 10.64
N ASN A 21 -4.00 -8.72 11.57
CA ASN A 21 -5.28 -9.40 11.50
C ASN A 21 -6.09 -8.96 10.25
N PRO A 22 -6.95 -9.84 9.69
CA PRO A 22 -7.69 -9.56 8.46
C PRO A 22 -8.60 -8.33 8.53
N GLN A 23 -9.14 -8.02 9.71
CA GLN A 23 -10.04 -6.89 9.92
C GLN A 23 -9.27 -5.56 9.81
N SER A 24 -8.15 -5.44 10.53
CA SER A 24 -7.26 -4.29 10.45
C SER A 24 -6.70 -4.12 9.04
N TYR A 25 -6.36 -5.21 8.34
CA TYR A 25 -5.92 -5.13 6.95
C TYR A 25 -6.97 -4.52 6.04
N LYS A 26 -8.20 -5.03 6.11
CA LYS A 26 -9.32 -4.50 5.31
C LYS A 26 -9.61 -3.04 5.63
N THR A 27 -9.57 -2.67 6.91
CA THR A 27 -9.86 -1.30 7.31
C THR A 27 -8.76 -0.31 6.95
N TRP A 28 -7.47 -0.67 7.06
CA TRP A 28 -6.35 0.28 6.96
C TRP A 28 -5.48 0.14 5.71
N PHE A 29 -5.60 -0.94 4.94
CA PHE A 29 -4.69 -1.20 3.81
C PHE A 29 -5.41 -1.53 2.50
N GLU A 30 -6.58 -2.17 2.55
CA GLU A 30 -7.38 -2.51 1.37
C GLU A 30 -7.81 -1.28 0.52
N PRO A 31 -8.21 -0.12 1.08
CA PRO A 31 -8.59 1.04 0.26
C PRO A 31 -7.40 1.91 -0.16
N VAL A 32 -6.18 1.59 0.27
CA VAL A 32 -4.98 2.39 -0.01
C VAL A 32 -4.43 2.03 -1.39
N LYS A 33 -4.17 3.05 -2.21
CA LYS A 33 -3.67 2.89 -3.59
C LYS A 33 -2.28 3.48 -3.77
N ALA A 34 -1.45 2.82 -4.57
CA ALA A 34 -0.16 3.38 -4.94
C ALA A 34 -0.35 4.43 -6.04
N VAL A 35 0.20 5.62 -5.86
CA VAL A 35 0.07 6.72 -6.82
C VAL A 35 1.36 6.96 -7.60
N LYS A 36 2.51 6.75 -6.96
CA LYS A 36 3.80 7.03 -7.60
C LYS A 36 4.90 6.23 -6.94
N PHE A 37 5.84 5.74 -7.73
CA PHE A 37 7.08 5.17 -7.22
C PHE A 37 8.26 5.81 -7.96
N LYS A 38 9.07 6.60 -7.24
CA LYS A 38 10.23 7.28 -7.80
C LYS A 38 11.31 7.41 -6.73
N ASP A 39 12.57 7.21 -7.11
CA ASP A 39 13.73 7.39 -6.22
C ASP A 39 13.62 6.59 -4.91
N ASN A 40 13.12 5.34 -4.99
CA ASN A 40 12.80 4.47 -3.86
C ASN A 40 11.73 5.00 -2.89
N ILE A 41 11.01 6.06 -3.26
CA ILE A 41 9.88 6.59 -2.51
C ILE A 41 8.59 6.11 -3.16
N LEU A 42 7.80 5.35 -2.40
CA LEU A 42 6.44 4.95 -2.76
C LEU A 42 5.46 5.96 -2.16
N SER A 43 4.80 6.74 -3.03
CA SER A 43 3.67 7.57 -2.65
C SER A 43 2.40 6.72 -2.70
N ILE A 44 1.67 6.72 -1.59
CA ILE A 44 0.38 6.05 -1.45
C ILE A 44 -0.72 7.08 -1.18
N GLN A 45 -1.92 6.80 -1.66
CA GLN A 45 -3.11 7.60 -1.43
C GLN A 45 -4.01 6.85 -0.45
N VAL A 46 -4.32 7.52 0.66
CA VAL A 46 -5.32 7.08 1.63
C VAL A 46 -6.68 7.70 1.32
N PRO A 47 -7.80 7.04 1.67
CA PRO A 47 -9.14 7.55 1.36
C PRO A 47 -9.56 8.78 2.17
N ASN A 48 -8.92 9.04 3.33
CA ASN A 48 -9.22 10.21 4.17
C ASN A 48 -7.96 10.65 4.95
N LYS A 49 -7.93 11.89 5.46
CA LYS A 49 -6.87 12.43 6.32
C LYS A 49 -6.79 11.79 7.71
N PHE A 50 -7.85 11.12 8.16
CA PHE A 50 -7.90 10.43 9.46
C PHE A 50 -7.52 8.95 9.40
N PHE A 51 -7.02 8.52 8.24
CA PHE A 51 -6.47 7.20 8.01
C PHE A 51 -5.04 7.09 8.57
#